data_AF-A0A935K766-F1
#
_entry.id   AF-A0A935K766-F1
#
_cell.length_a   1.000
_cell.length_b   1.000
_cell.length_c   1.000
_cell.angle_alpha   90.00
_cell.angle_beta   90.00
_cell.angle_gamma   90.00
#
_symmetry.space_group_name_H-M   'P 1'
#
loop_
_entity.id
_entity.type
_entity.pdbx_description
1 polymer ?
#
loop_
_entity_poly.entity_id
_entity_poly.type
_entity_poly.pdbx_seq_one_letter_code
_entity_poly.pdbx_strand_id
1 'polypeptide(L)'
;MKNLILFTVLILNLVSVTFAQEKPLDLVNQLPHIFIKICDAKNDEVQSYGKILEDFKKRVNSSLDSLALLKIKAQKSANINPKSNTTSHNKELDLVKSKISTRDFSVEFDKALNNEAEKLKSKKIEDITIKMGETSDYAVMEKLLDEINQAALEYCNSSSPKFIELLIQQRAVLETDIANIVKASDLKQQIECDVLDYTYFTELSYETAYIYILDHLKYMTFLLGLAPGNE
;
A
#
# COMPACT_ATOMS: atom_id res chain seq x y z
N MET A 1 18.18 -52.28 -20.95
CA MET A 1 16.99 -51.52 -20.46
C MET A 1 16.92 -51.53 -18.93
N LYS A 2 17.86 -50.85 -18.27
CA LYS A 2 17.88 -50.54 -16.84
C LYS A 2 18.72 -49.26 -16.77
N ASN A 3 18.08 -48.09 -16.70
CA ASN A 3 18.70 -46.79 -16.36
C ASN A 3 17.73 -45.59 -16.60
N LEU A 4 16.52 -45.81 -17.11
CA LEU A 4 15.60 -44.70 -17.39
C LEU A 4 14.63 -44.36 -16.24
N ILE A 5 14.62 -45.13 -15.14
CA ILE A 5 13.65 -44.94 -14.05
C ILE A 5 14.28 -44.20 -12.85
N LEU A 6 15.61 -44.05 -12.79
CA LEU A 6 16.25 -43.37 -11.66
C LEU A 6 16.28 -41.83 -11.79
N PHE A 7 15.96 -41.28 -12.96
CA PHE A 7 16.01 -39.83 -13.20
C PHE A 7 14.70 -39.10 -12.91
N THR A 8 13.56 -39.79 -12.89
CA THR A 8 12.25 -39.17 -12.61
C THR A 8 11.91 -39.09 -11.13
N VAL A 9 12.60 -39.85 -10.26
CA VAL A 9 12.37 -39.80 -8.80
C VAL A 9 13.23 -38.73 -8.11
N LEU A 10 14.29 -38.22 -8.76
CA LEU A 10 15.18 -37.21 -8.17
C LEU A 10 14.72 -35.75 -8.40
N ILE A 11 13.79 -35.49 -9.32
CA ILE A 11 13.30 -34.12 -9.60
C ILE A 11 12.14 -33.74 -8.67
N LEU A 12 11.52 -34.70 -7.98
CA LEU A 12 10.39 -34.44 -7.07
C LEU A 12 10.79 -34.06 -5.64
N ASN A 13 12.08 -34.06 -5.28
CA ASN A 13 12.55 -33.86 -3.91
C ASN A 13 13.56 -32.72 -3.69
N LEU A 14 13.78 -31.83 -4.68
CA LEU A 14 14.83 -30.81 -4.60
C LEU A 14 14.38 -29.37 -4.85
N VAL A 15 13.08 -29.11 -4.89
CA VAL A 15 12.57 -27.74 -4.72
C VAL A 15 11.85 -27.68 -3.39
N SER A 16 12.64 -27.76 -2.31
CA SER A 16 12.34 -26.96 -1.13
C SER A 16 12.36 -25.50 -1.57
N VAL A 17 11.28 -25.05 -2.21
CA VAL A 17 10.99 -23.62 -2.36
C VAL A 17 10.78 -23.16 -0.93
N THR A 18 11.87 -22.79 -0.26
CA THR A 18 11.79 -21.83 0.82
C THR A 18 11.22 -20.60 0.14
N PHE A 19 9.91 -20.40 0.27
CA PHE A 19 9.27 -19.13 0.00
C PHE A 19 9.86 -18.18 1.04
N ALA A 20 11.06 -17.66 0.78
CA ALA A 20 11.69 -16.66 1.61
C ALA A 20 10.88 -15.38 1.42
N GLN A 21 9.85 -15.25 2.25
CA GLN A 21 8.90 -14.18 2.17
C GLN A 21 9.44 -12.98 2.95
N GLU A 22 9.42 -11.79 2.34
CA GLU A 22 9.89 -10.58 3.01
C GLU A 22 8.99 -10.28 4.20
N LYS A 23 9.58 -10.13 5.38
CA LYS A 23 8.81 -9.85 6.59
C LYS A 23 8.23 -8.43 6.50
N PRO A 24 6.99 -8.20 6.98
CA PRO A 24 6.40 -6.88 6.96
C PRO A 24 7.25 -5.79 7.63
N LEU A 25 7.95 -6.13 8.72
CA LEU A 25 8.85 -5.19 9.39
C LEU A 25 10.02 -4.75 8.49
N ASP A 26 10.59 -5.67 7.70
CA ASP A 26 11.67 -5.36 6.77
C ASP A 26 11.19 -4.43 5.64
N LEU A 27 9.96 -4.63 5.16
CA LEU A 27 9.32 -3.75 4.19
C LEU A 27 9.05 -2.36 4.78
N VAL A 28 8.48 -2.29 5.99
CA VAL A 28 8.23 -1.00 6.66
C VAL A 28 9.53 -0.20 6.81
N ASN A 29 10.63 -0.85 7.21
CA ASN A 29 11.94 -0.22 7.31
C ASN A 29 12.51 0.28 5.97
N GLN A 30 12.04 -0.29 4.86
CA GLN A 30 12.45 0.06 3.49
C GLN A 30 11.46 0.99 2.78
N LEU A 31 10.40 1.45 3.46
CA LEU A 31 9.41 2.34 2.86
C LEU A 31 10.08 3.58 2.24
N PRO A 32 9.75 3.91 0.97
CA PRO A 32 10.23 5.13 0.34
C PRO A 32 10.00 6.37 1.21
N HIS A 33 10.88 7.36 1.13
CA HIS A 33 10.69 8.62 1.84
C HIS A 33 9.51 9.39 1.27
N ILE A 34 8.68 9.99 2.13
CA ILE A 34 7.54 10.81 1.69
C ILE A 34 8.06 12.03 0.89
N PHE A 35 7.54 12.23 -0.32
CA PHE A 35 8.02 13.25 -1.24
C PHE A 35 7.43 14.64 -0.92
N ILE A 36 8.06 15.34 0.02
CA ILE A 36 7.52 16.59 0.61
C ILE A 36 7.58 17.83 -0.31
N LYS A 37 8.42 17.83 -1.35
CA LYS A 37 8.63 18.99 -2.25
C LYS A 37 7.74 18.96 -3.50
N ILE A 38 6.57 18.33 -3.40
CA ILE A 38 5.78 17.97 -4.57
C ILE A 38 5.33 19.16 -5.43
N CYS A 39 5.13 20.34 -4.82
CA CYS A 39 4.68 21.53 -5.55
C CYS A 39 5.78 22.23 -6.35
N ASP A 40 7.04 22.04 -5.96
CA ASP A 40 8.21 22.62 -6.65
C ASP A 40 8.93 21.60 -7.54
N ALA A 41 8.48 20.34 -7.52
CA ALA A 41 9.12 19.24 -8.22
C ALA A 41 8.91 19.35 -9.74
N LYS A 42 9.97 19.08 -10.49
CA LYS A 42 9.89 18.92 -11.94
C LYS A 42 9.26 17.57 -12.30
N ASN A 43 8.71 17.48 -13.51
CA ASN A 43 8.04 16.27 -13.99
C ASN A 43 8.95 15.03 -13.93
N ASP A 44 10.24 15.16 -14.26
CA ASP A 44 11.21 14.07 -14.18
C ASP A 44 11.45 13.58 -12.75
N GLU A 45 11.42 14.47 -11.75
CA GLU A 45 11.50 14.13 -10.33
C GLU A 45 10.26 13.37 -9.87
N VAL A 46 9.06 13.84 -10.27
CA VAL A 46 7.77 13.19 -9.94
C VAL A 46 7.70 11.80 -10.56
N GLN A 47 8.07 11.65 -11.84
CA GLN A 47 8.09 10.36 -12.53
C GLN A 47 9.11 9.39 -11.92
N SER A 48 10.31 9.88 -11.61
CA SER A 48 11.35 9.07 -10.97
C SER A 48 10.89 8.54 -9.62
N TYR A 49 10.27 9.38 -8.81
CA TYR A 49 9.71 8.97 -7.53
C TYR A 49 8.50 8.05 -7.68
N GLY A 50 7.62 8.30 -8.66
CA GLY A 50 6.52 7.39 -9.00
C GLY A 50 6.99 5.99 -9.36
N LYS A 51 8.11 5.87 -10.08
CA LYS A 51 8.74 4.57 -10.37
C LYS A 51 9.22 3.86 -9.10
N ILE A 52 9.83 4.59 -8.16
CA ILE A 52 10.25 4.03 -6.86
C ILE A 52 9.04 3.46 -6.10
N LEU A 53 7.93 4.21 -6.05
CA LEU A 53 6.70 3.74 -5.42
C LEU A 53 6.13 2.49 -6.09
N GLU A 54 6.07 2.48 -7.43
CA GLU A 54 5.51 1.36 -8.18
C GLU A 54 6.36 0.09 -8.04
N ASP A 55 7.69 0.22 -8.09
CA ASP A 55 8.59 -0.91 -7.90
C ASP A 55 8.47 -1.48 -6.47
N PHE A 56 8.36 -0.62 -5.46
CA PHE A 56 8.13 -1.05 -4.09
C PHE A 56 6.75 -1.72 -3.91
N LYS A 57 5.69 -1.12 -4.47
CA LYS A 57 4.33 -1.68 -4.46
C LYS A 57 4.28 -3.05 -5.12
N LYS A 58 4.96 -3.26 -6.25
CA LYS A 58 5.08 -4.58 -6.91
C LYS A 58 5.72 -5.62 -6.00
N ARG A 59 6.77 -5.27 -5.25
CA ARG A 59 7.38 -6.18 -4.26
C ARG A 59 6.40 -6.60 -3.17
N VAL A 60 5.65 -5.64 -2.61
CA VAL A 60 4.65 -5.91 -1.57
C VAL A 60 3.50 -6.78 -2.13
N ASN A 61 2.99 -6.45 -3.32
CA ASN A 61 1.97 -7.26 -4.01
C ASN A 61 2.46 -8.68 -4.28
N SER A 62 3.68 -8.85 -4.79
CA SER A 62 4.26 -10.18 -5.00
C SER A 62 4.35 -11.00 -3.71
N SER A 63 4.66 -10.34 -2.59
CA SER A 63 4.67 -10.99 -1.27
C SER A 63 3.25 -11.40 -0.86
N LEU A 64 2.26 -10.51 -1.03
CA LEU A 64 0.86 -10.79 -0.74
C LEU A 64 0.30 -11.93 -1.62
N ASP A 65 0.55 -11.88 -2.92
CA ASP A 65 0.07 -12.88 -3.90
C ASP A 65 0.63 -14.27 -3.60
N SER A 66 1.88 -14.34 -3.11
CA SER A 66 2.51 -15.61 -2.74
C SER A 66 1.77 -16.35 -1.61
N LEU A 67 1.01 -15.63 -0.77
CA LEU A 67 0.20 -16.21 0.30
C LEU A 67 -0.98 -17.04 -0.23
N ALA A 68 -1.48 -16.78 -1.44
CA ALA A 68 -2.65 -17.47 -1.98
C ALA A 68 -2.47 -19.00 -2.01
N LEU A 69 -1.29 -19.47 -2.43
CA LEU A 69 -0.97 -20.90 -2.45
C LEU A 69 -0.86 -21.49 -1.04
N LEU A 70 -0.33 -20.73 -0.08
CA LEU A 70 -0.23 -21.16 1.32
C LEU A 70 -1.63 -21.29 1.96
N LYS A 71 -2.55 -20.38 1.66
CA LYS A 71 -3.95 -20.47 2.12
C LYS A 71 -4.63 -21.74 1.63
N ILE A 72 -4.48 -22.06 0.34
CA ILE A 72 -5.05 -23.29 -0.24
C ILE A 72 -4.45 -24.53 0.44
N LYS A 73 -3.14 -24.53 0.70
CA LYS A 73 -2.48 -25.62 1.42
C LYS A 73 -2.97 -25.75 2.87
N ALA A 74 -3.12 -24.63 3.57
CA ALA A 74 -3.60 -24.58 4.95
C ALA A 74 -4.97 -25.25 5.12
N GLN A 75 -5.86 -24.99 4.16
CA GLN A 75 -7.27 -25.41 4.21
C GLN A 75 -7.52 -26.81 3.62
N LYS A 76 -6.50 -27.47 3.06
CA LYS A 76 -6.66 -28.75 2.33
C LYS A 76 -7.21 -29.89 3.20
N SER A 77 -7.03 -29.82 4.51
CA SER A 77 -7.46 -30.83 5.49
C SER A 77 -8.48 -30.29 6.49
N ALA A 78 -9.26 -29.29 6.09
CA ALA A 78 -10.26 -28.63 6.92
C ALA A 78 -11.22 -29.61 7.59
N ASN A 79 -11.21 -29.66 8.93
CA ASN A 79 -12.17 -30.41 9.72
C ASN A 79 -12.42 -29.72 11.08
N ILE A 80 -13.66 -29.73 11.57
CA ILE A 80 -13.96 -29.09 12.85
C ILE A 80 -13.41 -29.97 13.97
N ASN A 81 -12.58 -29.40 14.84
CA ASN A 81 -12.09 -30.02 16.05
C ASN A 81 -12.98 -29.65 17.25
N PRO A 82 -13.89 -30.56 17.69
CA PRO A 82 -14.83 -30.28 18.77
C PRO A 82 -14.17 -30.19 20.16
N LYS A 83 -12.88 -30.54 20.27
CA LYS A 83 -12.11 -30.50 21.52
C LYS A 83 -11.17 -29.29 21.60
N SER A 84 -11.19 -28.41 20.59
CA SER A 84 -10.36 -27.22 20.55
C SER A 84 -10.63 -26.31 21.76
N ASN A 85 -9.58 -25.80 22.40
CA ASN A 85 -9.66 -24.84 23.49
C ASN A 85 -8.79 -23.62 23.16
N THR A 86 -9.44 -22.58 22.66
CA THR A 86 -8.78 -21.36 22.18
C THR A 86 -8.86 -20.22 23.19
N THR A 87 -9.24 -20.49 24.45
CA THR A 87 -9.49 -19.46 25.46
C THR A 87 -8.25 -18.59 25.73
N SER A 88 -7.06 -19.19 25.80
CA SER A 88 -5.81 -18.45 26.01
C SER A 88 -5.47 -17.56 24.81
N HIS A 89 -5.53 -18.12 23.60
CA HIS A 89 -5.26 -17.38 22.37
C HIS A 89 -6.23 -16.22 22.17
N ASN A 90 -7.53 -16.40 22.48
CA ASN A 90 -8.51 -15.32 22.40
C ASN A 90 -8.20 -14.17 23.36
N LYS A 91 -7.85 -14.46 24.62
CA LYS A 91 -7.47 -13.44 25.60
C LYS A 91 -6.23 -12.66 25.15
N GLU A 92 -5.23 -13.36 24.61
CA GLU A 92 -4.03 -12.71 24.08
C GLU A 92 -4.34 -11.89 22.83
N LEU A 93 -5.21 -12.39 21.95
CA LEU A 93 -5.64 -11.69 20.75
C LEU A 93 -6.31 -10.35 21.11
N ASP A 94 -7.21 -10.35 22.10
CA ASP A 94 -7.87 -9.13 22.56
C ASP A 94 -6.87 -8.12 23.15
N LEU A 95 -5.91 -8.61 23.95
CA LEU A 95 -4.82 -7.78 24.49
C LEU A 95 -3.97 -7.17 23.37
N VAL A 96 -3.56 -7.95 22.38
CA VAL A 96 -2.73 -7.47 21.26
C VAL A 96 -3.53 -6.49 20.40
N LYS A 97 -4.80 -6.77 20.10
CA LYS A 97 -5.67 -5.86 19.34
C LYS A 97 -5.82 -4.50 20.01
N SER A 98 -5.92 -4.44 21.33
CA SER A 98 -5.99 -3.16 22.07
C SER A 98 -4.74 -2.28 21.93
N LYS A 99 -3.63 -2.83 21.43
CA LYS A 99 -2.39 -2.10 21.18
C LYS A 99 -2.25 -1.64 19.72
N ILE A 100 -3.20 -1.97 18.85
CA ILE A 100 -3.22 -1.54 17.45
C ILE A 100 -4.10 -0.31 17.35
N SER A 101 -3.59 0.74 16.70
CA SER A 101 -4.34 1.96 16.44
C SER A 101 -5.61 1.68 15.64
N THR A 102 -6.72 2.29 16.03
CA THR A 102 -8.02 2.21 15.34
C THR A 102 -8.28 3.42 14.44
N ARG A 103 -7.27 4.26 14.22
CA ARG A 103 -7.40 5.50 13.44
C ARG A 103 -7.67 5.18 11.98
N ASP A 104 -8.79 5.69 11.46
CA ASP A 104 -9.18 5.54 10.06
C ASP A 104 -8.64 6.70 9.24
N PHE A 105 -7.49 6.45 8.59
CA PHE A 105 -6.85 7.45 7.74
C PHE A 105 -7.62 7.74 6.44
N SER A 106 -8.51 6.85 5.97
CA SER A 106 -9.22 7.06 4.70
C SER A 106 -10.06 8.34 4.73
N VAL A 107 -10.87 8.50 5.79
CA VAL A 107 -11.72 9.68 5.96
C VAL A 107 -10.89 10.95 6.19
N GLU A 108 -9.72 10.82 6.80
CA GLU A 108 -8.85 11.96 7.09
C GLU A 108 -8.15 12.47 5.82
N PHE A 109 -7.67 11.56 4.95
CA PHE A 109 -7.09 11.92 3.66
C PHE A 109 -8.11 12.59 2.75
N ASP A 110 -9.35 12.09 2.70
CA ASP A 110 -10.42 12.75 1.94
C ASP A 110 -10.68 14.19 2.43
N LYS A 111 -10.56 14.43 3.74
CA LYS A 111 -10.71 15.76 4.36
C LYS A 111 -9.43 16.61 4.33
N ALA A 112 -8.31 16.05 3.88
CA ALA A 112 -7.06 16.79 3.75
C ALA A 112 -7.01 17.61 2.47
N LEU A 113 -7.73 17.18 1.44
CA LEU A 113 -7.85 17.90 0.19
C LEU A 113 -8.69 19.16 0.37
N ASN A 114 -8.18 20.27 -0.19
CA ASN A 114 -8.92 21.52 -0.17
C ASN A 114 -9.92 21.54 -1.32
N ASN A 115 -11.13 21.02 -1.05
CA ASN A 115 -12.22 20.92 -2.02
C ASN A 115 -12.63 22.28 -2.61
N GLU A 116 -12.45 23.38 -1.87
CA GLU A 116 -12.72 24.72 -2.38
C GLU A 116 -11.63 25.16 -3.37
N ALA A 117 -10.36 24.97 -3.02
CA ALA A 117 -9.24 25.23 -3.91
C ALA A 117 -9.28 24.34 -5.16
N GLU A 118 -9.74 23.09 -5.05
CA GLU A 118 -9.94 22.19 -6.19
C GLU A 118 -11.02 22.74 -7.13
N LYS A 119 -12.17 23.16 -6.60
CA LYS A 119 -13.24 23.78 -7.41
C LYS A 119 -12.76 25.05 -8.10
N LEU A 120 -12.02 25.90 -7.39
CA LEU A 120 -11.44 27.12 -7.95
C LEU A 120 -10.44 26.81 -9.06
N LYS A 121 -9.55 25.82 -8.86
CA LYS A 121 -8.62 25.33 -9.88
C LYS A 121 -9.39 24.86 -11.12
N SER A 122 -10.34 23.94 -10.96
CA SER A 122 -11.08 23.36 -12.08
C SER A 122 -11.83 24.42 -12.88
N LYS A 123 -12.48 25.37 -12.21
CA LYS A 123 -13.15 26.49 -12.88
C LYS A 123 -12.16 27.38 -13.65
N LYS A 124 -11.02 27.70 -13.03
CA LYS A 124 -9.97 28.53 -13.66
C LYS A 124 -9.38 27.84 -14.90
N ILE A 125 -9.13 26.53 -14.84
CA ILE A 125 -8.66 25.73 -15.98
C ILE A 125 -9.71 25.66 -17.08
N GLU A 126 -10.98 25.47 -16.75
CA GLU A 126 -12.10 25.48 -17.72
C GLU A 126 -12.18 26.83 -18.47
N ASP A 127 -12.19 27.94 -17.72
CA ASP A 127 -12.21 29.30 -18.29
C ASP A 127 -11.00 29.56 -19.20
N ILE A 128 -9.82 29.04 -18.85
CA ILE A 128 -8.60 29.17 -19.66
C ILE A 128 -8.68 28.31 -20.93
N THR A 129 -9.16 27.07 -20.81
CA THR A 129 -9.29 26.14 -21.93
C THR A 129 -10.23 26.69 -23.01
N ILE A 130 -11.33 27.35 -22.60
CA ILE A 130 -12.24 28.05 -23.52
C ILE A 130 -11.47 29.14 -24.28
N LYS A 131 -10.72 30.01 -23.58
CA LYS A 131 -9.93 31.08 -24.22
C LYS A 131 -8.85 30.54 -25.16
N MET A 132 -8.22 29.41 -24.83
CA MET A 132 -7.25 28.75 -25.69
C MET A 132 -7.88 28.27 -27.00
N GLY A 133 -9.14 27.82 -26.97
CA GLY A 133 -9.90 27.43 -28.17
C GLY A 133 -10.31 28.60 -29.06
N GLU A 134 -10.28 29.83 -28.53
CA GLU A 134 -10.68 31.06 -29.24
C GLU A 134 -9.50 31.83 -29.86
N THR A 135 -8.26 31.45 -29.53
CA THR A 135 -7.04 32.09 -30.05
C THR A 135 -6.25 31.15 -30.96
N SER A 136 -5.55 31.73 -31.94
CA SER A 136 -4.53 31.04 -32.75
C SER A 136 -3.13 31.63 -32.54
N ASP A 137 -3.00 32.62 -31.66
CA ASP A 137 -1.73 33.25 -31.31
C ASP A 137 -0.96 32.38 -30.31
N TYR A 138 0.21 31.92 -30.74
CA TYR A 138 1.09 31.06 -29.94
C TYR A 138 1.55 31.73 -28.64
N ALA A 139 1.86 33.03 -28.66
CA ALA A 139 2.30 33.74 -27.45
C ALA A 139 1.15 33.88 -26.42
N VAL A 140 -0.09 34.01 -26.91
CA VAL A 140 -1.28 33.99 -26.06
C VAL A 140 -1.51 32.58 -25.49
N MET A 141 -1.33 31.53 -26.30
CA MET A 141 -1.43 30.14 -25.81
C MET A 141 -0.40 29.82 -24.73
N GLU A 142 0.86 30.22 -24.91
CA GLU A 142 1.93 30.00 -23.92
C GLU A 142 1.59 30.66 -22.58
N LYS A 143 1.12 31.90 -22.60
CA LYS A 143 0.66 32.60 -21.40
C LYS A 143 -0.51 31.90 -20.70
N LEU A 144 -1.47 31.38 -21.48
CA LEU A 144 -2.62 30.66 -20.92
C LEU A 144 -2.19 29.33 -20.27
N LEU A 145 -1.21 28.62 -20.85
CA LEU A 145 -0.60 27.43 -20.23
C LEU A 145 0.10 27.78 -18.91
N ASP A 146 0.81 28.91 -18.84
CA ASP A 146 1.39 29.39 -17.58
C ASP A 146 0.30 29.67 -16.53
N GLU A 147 -0.84 30.23 -16.92
CA GLU A 147 -1.97 30.46 -16.01
C GLU A 147 -2.58 29.14 -15.48
N ILE A 148 -2.62 28.08 -16.29
CA ILE A 148 -3.01 26.72 -15.85
C ILE A 148 -2.00 26.21 -14.81
N ASN A 149 -0.70 26.31 -15.11
CA ASN A 149 0.36 25.88 -14.20
C ASN A 149 0.28 26.61 -12.85
N GLN A 150 0.01 27.92 -12.86
CA GLN A 150 -0.18 28.70 -11.63
C GLN A 150 -1.42 28.24 -10.85
N ALA A 151 -2.53 27.94 -11.51
CA ALA A 151 -3.73 27.40 -10.84
C ALA A 151 -3.46 26.04 -10.18
N ALA A 152 -2.71 25.17 -10.86
CA ALA A 152 -2.30 23.88 -10.31
C ALA A 152 -1.34 24.03 -9.12
N LEU A 153 -0.39 24.97 -9.19
CA LEU A 153 0.53 25.30 -8.10
C LEU A 153 -0.20 25.84 -6.86
N GLU A 154 -1.16 26.76 -7.04
CA GLU A 154 -2.01 27.29 -5.96
C GLU A 154 -2.77 26.17 -5.23
N TYR A 155 -3.35 25.23 -5.98
CA TYR A 155 -4.02 24.06 -5.42
C TYR A 155 -3.07 23.12 -4.67
N CYS A 156 -1.91 22.83 -5.27
CA CYS A 156 -0.89 21.99 -4.64
C CYS A 156 -0.45 22.56 -3.29
N ASN A 157 -0.12 23.86 -3.25
CA ASN A 157 0.32 24.55 -2.03
C ASN A 157 -0.78 24.58 -0.96
N SER A 158 -2.05 24.58 -1.36
CA SER A 158 -3.19 24.59 -0.44
C SER A 158 -3.52 23.20 0.13
N SER A 159 -3.31 22.13 -0.66
CA SER A 159 -3.75 20.77 -0.29
C SER A 159 -2.63 19.88 0.22
N SER A 160 -1.42 20.01 -0.35
CA SER A 160 -0.30 19.11 -0.04
C SER A 160 0.19 19.16 1.42
N PRO A 161 0.22 20.29 2.15
CA PRO A 161 0.82 20.32 3.48
C PRO A 161 0.10 19.39 4.48
N LYS A 162 -1.24 19.49 4.54
CA LYS A 162 -2.07 18.65 5.40
C LYS A 162 -2.03 17.18 4.95
N PHE A 163 -1.99 16.94 3.64
CA PHE A 163 -1.89 15.60 3.09
C PHE A 163 -0.55 14.93 3.47
N ILE A 164 0.56 15.66 3.36
CA ILE A 164 1.90 15.22 3.77
C ILE A 164 1.95 14.94 5.26
N GLU A 165 1.35 15.80 6.08
CA GLU A 165 1.28 15.59 7.54
C GLU A 165 0.57 14.27 7.87
N LEU A 166 -0.55 13.97 7.22
CA LEU A 166 -1.26 12.71 7.40
C LEU A 166 -0.44 11.49 6.93
N LEU A 167 0.30 11.61 5.83
CA LEU A 167 1.22 10.54 5.39
C LEU A 167 2.29 10.24 6.46
N ILE A 168 2.87 11.28 7.06
CA ILE A 168 3.87 11.13 8.13
C ILE A 168 3.24 10.44 9.34
N GLN A 169 2.03 10.85 9.73
CA GLN A 169 1.31 10.25 10.85
C GLN A 169 0.94 8.78 10.58
N GLN A 170 0.45 8.48 9.37
CA GLN A 170 0.12 7.11 8.96
C GLN A 170 1.36 6.21 8.97
N ARG A 171 2.49 6.71 8.46
CA ARG A 171 3.78 5.99 8.50
C ARG A 171 4.20 5.68 9.93
N ALA A 172 4.14 6.66 10.83
CA ALA A 172 4.53 6.47 12.23
C ALA A 172 3.63 5.44 12.95
N VAL A 173 2.32 5.46 12.67
CA VAL A 173 1.39 4.44 13.16
C VAL A 173 1.75 3.07 12.60
N LEU A 174 2.01 2.96 11.30
CA LEU A 174 2.40 1.72 10.66
C LEU A 174 3.69 1.15 11.27
N GLU A 175 4.72 1.98 11.46
CA GLU A 175 6.00 1.61 12.08
C GLU A 175 5.83 1.09 13.51
N THR A 176 4.90 1.68 14.28
CA THR A 176 4.61 1.28 15.66
C THR A 176 3.80 -0.01 15.73
N ASP A 177 2.80 -0.16 14.85
CA ASP A 177 1.76 -1.18 14.99
C ASP A 177 2.08 -2.48 14.22
N ILE A 178 3.00 -2.45 13.24
CA ILE A 178 3.21 -3.58 12.32
C ILE A 178 3.46 -4.91 13.05
N ALA A 179 4.22 -4.89 14.14
CA ALA A 179 4.51 -6.08 14.93
C ALA A 179 3.27 -6.62 15.65
N ASN A 180 2.43 -5.73 16.19
CA ASN A 180 1.17 -6.11 16.83
C ASN A 180 0.15 -6.60 15.80
N ILE A 181 0.10 -6.01 14.60
CA ILE A 181 -0.74 -6.46 13.48
C ILE A 181 -0.39 -7.90 13.10
N VAL A 182 0.90 -8.19 12.87
CA VAL A 182 1.37 -9.54 12.56
C VAL A 182 1.03 -10.51 13.68
N LYS A 183 1.29 -10.13 14.94
CA LYS A 183 0.99 -10.98 16.10
C LYS A 183 -0.50 -11.26 16.26
N ALA A 184 -1.37 -10.27 16.03
CA ALA A 184 -2.82 -10.47 16.08
C ALA A 184 -3.30 -11.44 14.98
N SER A 185 -2.77 -11.30 13.77
CA SER A 185 -3.07 -12.22 12.66
C SER A 185 -2.54 -13.63 12.91
N ASP A 186 -1.37 -13.76 13.53
CA ASP A 186 -0.79 -15.05 13.93
C ASP A 186 -1.66 -15.76 14.98
N LEU A 187 -2.07 -15.06 16.04
CA LEU A 187 -2.99 -15.60 17.05
C LEU A 187 -4.33 -16.01 16.45
N LYS A 188 -4.88 -15.19 15.54
CA LYS A 188 -6.10 -15.54 14.81
C LYS A 188 -5.92 -16.81 13.98
N GLN A 189 -4.80 -16.94 13.29
CA GLN A 189 -4.49 -18.15 12.52
C GLN A 189 -4.34 -19.37 13.43
N GLN A 190 -3.66 -19.26 14.57
CA GLN A 190 -3.53 -20.36 15.53
C GLN A 190 -4.90 -20.83 16.03
N ILE A 191 -5.79 -19.89 16.36
CA ILE A 191 -7.19 -20.19 16.71
C ILE A 191 -7.90 -20.95 15.58
N GLU A 192 -7.76 -20.48 14.33
CA GLU A 192 -8.35 -21.15 13.17
C GLU A 192 -7.77 -22.54 12.94
N CYS A 193 -6.46 -22.72 13.13
CA CYS A 193 -5.79 -24.03 13.04
C CYS A 193 -6.28 -24.99 14.13
N ASP A 194 -6.44 -24.51 15.36
CA ASP A 194 -6.95 -25.31 16.48
C ASP A 194 -8.40 -25.76 16.26
N VAL A 195 -9.25 -24.87 15.72
CA VAL A 195 -10.70 -25.10 15.57
C VAL A 195 -11.02 -25.89 14.30
N LEU A 196 -10.30 -25.64 13.21
CA LEU A 196 -10.62 -26.14 11.87
C LEU A 196 -9.60 -27.16 11.34
N ASP A 197 -8.69 -27.62 12.20
CA ASP A 197 -7.58 -28.54 11.86
C ASP A 197 -6.80 -28.06 10.61
N TYR A 198 -6.67 -26.74 10.44
CA TYR A 198 -5.87 -26.17 9.37
C TYR A 198 -4.38 -26.42 9.62
N THR A 199 -3.61 -26.53 8.53
CA THR A 199 -2.15 -26.52 8.65
C THR A 199 -1.66 -25.10 8.89
N TYR A 200 -0.88 -24.92 9.95
CA TYR A 200 -0.27 -23.63 10.30
C TYR A 200 0.88 -23.27 9.35
N PHE A 201 0.91 -22.00 8.93
CA PHE A 201 1.96 -21.38 8.11
C PHE A 201 2.17 -19.95 8.61
N THR A 202 3.31 -19.67 9.23
CA THR A 202 3.57 -18.37 9.88
C THR A 202 3.42 -17.19 8.91
N GLU A 203 3.73 -17.40 7.64
CA GLU A 203 3.67 -16.37 6.60
C GLU A 203 2.24 -15.84 6.37
N LEU A 204 1.21 -16.65 6.63
CA LEU A 204 -0.19 -16.20 6.49
C LEU A 204 -0.53 -15.09 7.48
N SER A 205 0.19 -14.98 8.61
CA SER A 205 0.05 -13.87 9.55
C SER A 205 0.47 -12.50 8.96
N TYR A 206 1.22 -12.50 7.85
CA TYR A 206 1.74 -11.27 7.23
C TYR A 206 0.73 -10.56 6.34
N GLU A 207 -0.36 -11.22 5.96
CA GLU A 207 -1.34 -10.70 5.00
C GLU A 207 -1.84 -9.30 5.34
N THR A 208 -2.38 -9.14 6.55
CA THR A 208 -2.95 -7.86 6.99
C THR A 208 -1.89 -6.77 7.00
N ALA A 209 -0.66 -7.10 7.39
CA ALA A 209 0.44 -6.17 7.41
C ALA A 209 0.81 -5.67 5.99
N TYR A 210 0.83 -6.55 4.98
CA TYR A 210 1.00 -6.12 3.58
C TYR A 210 -0.10 -5.20 3.08
N ILE A 211 -1.36 -5.47 3.46
CA ILE A 211 -2.49 -4.62 3.08
C ILE A 211 -2.33 -3.21 3.64
N TYR A 212 -1.89 -3.07 4.89
CA TYR A 212 -1.63 -1.76 5.50
C TYR A 212 -0.46 -1.02 4.83
N ILE A 213 0.59 -1.74 4.45
CA ILE A 213 1.70 -1.17 3.67
C ILE A 213 1.21 -0.66 2.31
N LEU A 214 0.38 -1.45 1.60
CA LEU A 214 -0.20 -1.07 0.32
C LEU A 214 -1.14 0.14 0.43
N ASP A 215 -1.92 0.23 1.51
CA ASP A 215 -2.77 1.39 1.78
C ASP A 215 -1.95 2.66 2.00
N HIS A 216 -0.82 2.59 2.72
CA HIS A 216 0.10 3.73 2.83
C HIS A 216 0.66 4.14 1.46
N LEU A 217 1.12 3.19 0.65
CA LEU A 217 1.65 3.44 -0.70
C LEU A 217 0.61 4.04 -1.65
N LYS A 218 -0.68 3.68 -1.49
CA LYS A 218 -1.79 4.28 -2.24
C LYS A 218 -1.84 5.80 -2.00
N TYR A 219 -1.79 6.25 -0.75
CA TYR A 219 -1.80 7.70 -0.47
C TYR A 219 -0.51 8.39 -0.90
N MET A 220 0.64 7.73 -0.77
CA MET A 220 1.91 8.27 -1.30
C MET A 220 1.84 8.47 -2.83
N THR A 221 1.18 7.55 -3.54
CA THR A 221 0.95 7.68 -4.99
C THR A 221 -0.03 8.81 -5.29
N PHE A 222 -1.09 8.95 -4.49
CA PHE A 222 -2.06 10.03 -4.63
C PHE A 222 -1.41 11.41 -4.49
N LEU A 223 -0.46 11.58 -3.56
CA LEU A 223 0.30 12.83 -3.39
C LEU A 223 0.93 13.29 -4.72
N LEU A 224 1.40 12.36 -5.56
CA LEU A 224 2.00 12.69 -6.86
C LEU A 224 1.00 13.30 -7.84
N GLY A 225 -0.27 12.96 -7.72
CA GLY A 225 -1.34 13.58 -8.50
C GLY A 225 -1.58 15.05 -8.17
N LEU A 226 -1.00 15.56 -7.07
CA LEU A 226 -1.05 16.99 -6.72
C LEU A 226 0.04 17.82 -7.41
N ALA A 227 1.04 17.19 -8.03
CA ALA A 227 2.13 17.90 -8.70
C ALA A 227 1.60 18.77 -9.85
N PRO A 228 2.03 20.05 -9.96
CA PRO A 228 1.54 20.95 -11.01
C PRO A 228 1.90 20.53 -12.45
N GLY A 229 2.97 19.74 -12.63
CA GLY A 229 3.51 19.38 -13.94
C GLY A 229 3.19 17.96 -14.43
N ASN A 230 2.08 17.37 -13.96
CA ASN A 230 1.67 15.99 -14.28
C ASN A 230 0.61 15.89 -15.40
N GLU A 231 0.33 16.98 -16.13
CA GLU A 231 -0.57 17.03 -17.30
C GLU A 231 0.20 16.98 -18.62
#